data_AF-A0A8K0LFM9-F1
#
_entry.id   AF-A0A8K0LFM9-F1
#
_cell.length_a   1.000
_cell.length_b   1.000
_cell.length_c   1.000
_cell.angle_alpha   90.00
_cell.angle_beta   90.00
_cell.angle_gamma   90.00
#
_symmetry.space_group_name_H-M   'P 1'
#
loop_
_entity.id
_entity.type
_entity.pdbx_description
1 polymer ?
#
loop_
_entity_poly.entity_id
_entity_poly.type
_entity_poly.pdbx_seq_one_letter_code
_entity_poly.pdbx_strand_id
1 'polypeptide(L)'
;MKPTPLLLALTVQRATAACLSSATSTTINTLLTTGGANTLISLCPGTTVPLTSPIIFTAPGQEISTAGYPTDSTRATLLIQPGTNTTSAIRGNWQDYVRVRNLQIDGNRPKAGALGGDALLEMGGGTTGQWVEGNVIRDTRSWSCFHLIASGEEGNLCRNATVKGNTVGPCGEEGVGVEGGLWADGLSVECTESEVVDNEITGATDGGIVIFGSPGSSFLRNTITSSPTQRGFGGINMVDPNYNGNYSGVVVSDNTIIGVDNGFIELGIAMGGQVWSNPHPLNNFGPTTVSNNVFKGNIGFSIVINGWEGGLTVQNNDISALSPPSDFADPSTCGSTQKSAFLASHPLLIYPPGAGSPLTIQPEFTTLSTNASNFLCLTHPLPTSQSFPAGSLSVSAATSTVVDLKGLHVQLQGDGNLVGLDTTGTNQGGSEVKWASGRYSDGCGTDGSGCVLAFDEAGELKLTDGTGKTVWGSGTKGKEVVFLGEEPWVVVKGADGGELWTVGELA
;
A
#
# COMPACT_ATOMS: atom_id res chain seq x y z
N MET A 1 62.38 -49.04 -15.81
CA MET A 1 60.92 -49.02 -15.60
C MET A 1 60.67 -48.52 -14.19
N LYS A 2 60.12 -47.32 -14.03
CA LYS A 2 59.74 -46.74 -12.73
C LYS A 2 58.29 -47.13 -12.44
N PRO A 3 57.92 -47.49 -11.20
CA PRO A 3 56.53 -47.80 -10.87
C PRO A 3 55.73 -46.50 -10.72
N THR A 4 54.62 -46.44 -11.43
CA THR A 4 53.60 -45.37 -11.33
C THR A 4 52.78 -45.60 -10.04
N PRO A 5 52.58 -44.60 -9.17
CA PRO A 5 51.72 -44.76 -8.02
C PRO A 5 50.25 -44.67 -8.45
N LEU A 6 49.46 -45.65 -8.01
CA LEU A 6 48.01 -45.69 -8.19
C LEU A 6 47.39 -44.69 -7.19
N LEU A 7 46.88 -43.57 -7.70
CA LEU A 7 46.10 -42.62 -6.92
C LEU A 7 44.73 -43.23 -6.62
N LEU A 8 44.50 -43.63 -5.37
CA LEU A 8 43.17 -44.00 -4.89
C LEU A 8 42.36 -42.70 -4.72
N ALA A 9 41.45 -42.44 -5.64
CA ALA A 9 40.46 -41.38 -5.49
C ALA A 9 39.46 -41.82 -4.40
N LEU A 10 39.61 -41.28 -3.18
CA LEU A 10 38.53 -41.30 -2.20
C LEU A 10 37.42 -40.38 -2.74
N THR A 11 36.38 -40.99 -3.31
CA THR A 11 35.09 -40.33 -3.46
C THR A 11 34.54 -40.02 -2.07
N VAL A 12 34.68 -38.77 -1.63
CA VAL A 12 33.90 -38.25 -0.50
C VAL A 12 32.44 -38.21 -0.97
N GLN A 13 31.68 -39.25 -0.67
CA GLN A 13 30.22 -39.17 -0.69
C GLN A 13 29.84 -38.11 0.35
N ARG A 14 29.52 -36.88 -0.11
CA ARG A 14 28.74 -35.96 0.70
C ARG A 14 27.42 -36.65 0.96
N ALA A 15 27.22 -37.14 2.18
CA ALA A 15 25.90 -37.51 2.65
C ALA A 15 25.04 -36.24 2.54
N THR A 16 24.17 -36.18 1.54
CA THR A 16 23.08 -35.20 1.52
C THR A 16 22.28 -35.47 2.79
N ALA A 17 22.30 -34.53 3.74
CA ALA A 17 21.36 -34.59 4.85
C ALA A 17 19.96 -34.77 4.24
N ALA A 18 19.24 -35.80 4.68
CA ALA A 18 17.93 -36.10 4.14
C ALA A 18 17.01 -34.89 4.37
N CYS A 19 16.44 -34.35 3.30
CA CYS A 19 15.44 -33.30 3.41
C CYS A 19 14.10 -33.88 3.86
N LEU A 20 13.26 -33.05 4.46
CA LEU A 20 11.92 -33.44 4.89
C LEU A 20 10.97 -33.42 3.69
N SER A 21 10.53 -34.60 3.25
CA SER A 21 9.55 -34.75 2.15
C SER A 21 8.09 -34.64 2.62
N SER A 22 7.86 -34.85 3.92
CA SER A 22 6.56 -34.70 4.58
C SER A 22 6.75 -34.08 5.96
N ALA A 23 6.34 -32.82 6.11
CA ALA A 23 6.42 -32.09 7.37
C ALA A 23 5.11 -31.36 7.66
N THR A 24 4.90 -31.05 8.94
CA THR A 24 3.86 -30.14 9.44
C THR A 24 4.51 -29.05 10.27
N SER A 25 3.78 -27.98 10.61
CA SER A 25 4.27 -26.97 11.57
C SER A 25 4.71 -27.62 12.89
N THR A 26 3.98 -28.62 13.40
CA THR A 26 4.34 -29.38 14.61
C THR A 26 5.67 -30.14 14.48
N THR A 27 5.88 -30.81 13.35
CA THR A 27 7.13 -31.54 13.08
C THR A 27 8.32 -30.58 13.08
N ILE A 28 8.20 -29.45 12.37
CA ILE A 28 9.27 -28.46 12.27
C ILE A 28 9.56 -27.83 13.64
N ASN A 29 8.53 -27.38 14.36
CA ASN A 29 8.70 -26.77 15.68
C ASN A 29 9.32 -27.73 16.70
N THR A 30 8.99 -29.01 16.62
CA THR A 30 9.62 -30.05 17.47
C THR A 30 11.11 -30.17 17.16
N LEU A 31 11.50 -30.18 15.89
CA LEU A 31 12.91 -30.25 15.50
C LEU A 31 13.70 -29.00 15.91
N LEU A 32 13.13 -27.80 15.74
CA LEU A 32 13.76 -26.55 16.20
C LEU A 32 13.93 -26.55 17.72
N THR A 33 12.90 -26.92 18.46
CA THR A 33 12.93 -26.95 19.93
C THR A 33 13.94 -27.97 20.46
N THR A 34 13.95 -29.18 19.90
CA THR A 34 14.80 -30.28 20.40
C THR A 34 16.24 -30.21 19.90
N GLY A 35 16.46 -29.71 18.69
CA GLY A 35 17.80 -29.54 18.14
C GLY A 35 18.54 -28.33 18.72
N GLY A 36 17.81 -27.27 19.13
CA GLY A 36 18.40 -26.08 19.73
C GLY A 36 19.25 -25.27 18.74
N ALA A 37 20.31 -24.63 19.24
CA ALA A 37 21.12 -23.69 18.47
C ALA A 37 21.74 -24.36 17.23
N ASN A 38 21.79 -23.62 16.12
CA ASN A 38 22.33 -24.08 14.83
C ASN A 38 21.59 -25.26 14.20
N THR A 39 20.37 -25.57 14.62
CA THR A 39 19.54 -26.59 13.96
C THR A 39 19.21 -26.15 12.54
N LEU A 40 19.47 -27.04 11.57
CA LEU A 40 19.18 -26.81 10.16
C LEU A 40 18.01 -27.69 9.74
N ILE A 41 16.91 -27.06 9.32
CA ILE A 41 15.74 -27.73 8.76
C ILE A 41 15.77 -27.57 7.25
N SER A 42 15.99 -28.68 6.54
CA SER A 42 15.99 -28.70 5.09
C SER A 42 14.73 -29.38 4.57
N LEU A 43 13.88 -28.66 3.83
CA LEU A 43 12.67 -29.18 3.19
C LEU A 43 12.98 -29.66 1.77
N CYS A 44 12.35 -30.75 1.32
CA CYS A 44 12.59 -31.21 -0.04
C CYS A 44 11.96 -30.26 -1.08
N PRO A 45 12.60 -30.06 -2.25
CA PRO A 45 12.02 -29.30 -3.34
C PRO A 45 10.61 -29.78 -3.72
N GLY A 46 9.71 -28.84 -4.03
CA GLY A 46 8.33 -29.09 -4.46
C GLY A 46 7.38 -29.56 -3.36
N THR A 47 7.84 -29.68 -2.12
CA THR A 47 6.97 -30.06 -1.00
C THR A 47 6.10 -28.90 -0.55
N THR A 48 4.89 -29.20 -0.10
CA THR A 48 4.01 -28.24 0.58
C THR A 48 3.82 -28.66 2.03
N VAL A 49 4.18 -27.76 2.95
CA VAL A 49 4.00 -27.91 4.39
C VAL A 49 2.74 -27.13 4.79
N PRO A 50 1.65 -27.82 5.17
CA PRO A 50 0.47 -27.14 5.69
C PRO A 50 0.76 -26.56 7.06
N LEU A 51 0.42 -25.28 7.24
CA LEU A 51 0.55 -24.56 8.51
C LEU A 51 -0.82 -24.35 9.14
N THR A 52 -0.99 -24.92 10.33
CA THR A 52 -2.13 -24.62 11.24
C THR A 52 -1.68 -23.78 12.45
N SER A 53 -0.38 -23.50 12.53
CA SER A 53 0.28 -22.68 13.53
C SER A 53 1.60 -22.15 12.94
N PRO A 54 2.16 -21.04 13.45
CA PRO A 54 3.46 -20.54 13.00
C PRO A 54 4.59 -21.56 13.23
N ILE A 55 5.63 -21.49 12.40
CA ILE A 55 6.95 -22.06 12.68
C ILE A 55 7.72 -21.06 13.55
N ILE A 56 8.26 -21.49 14.69
CA ILE A 56 8.89 -20.63 15.68
C ILE A 56 10.35 -21.04 15.85
N PHE A 57 11.27 -20.14 15.56
CA PHE A 57 12.67 -20.30 15.93
C PHE A 57 12.82 -20.17 17.45
N THR A 58 13.61 -21.05 18.05
CA THR A 58 13.73 -21.16 19.52
C THR A 58 15.17 -21.03 20.01
N ALA A 59 16.14 -20.96 19.11
CA ALA A 59 17.55 -20.79 19.46
C ALA A 59 18.33 -20.07 18.35
N PRO A 60 19.49 -19.47 18.69
CA PRO A 60 20.34 -18.80 17.72
C PRO A 60 20.87 -19.71 16.61
N GLY A 61 21.12 -19.13 15.44
CA GLY A 61 21.77 -19.79 14.30
C GLY A 61 20.92 -20.83 13.58
N GLN A 62 19.67 -21.02 13.98
CA GLN A 62 18.75 -21.95 13.35
C GLN A 62 18.41 -21.53 11.92
N GLU A 63 18.14 -22.51 11.06
CA GLU A 63 17.76 -22.25 9.66
C GLU A 63 16.57 -23.11 9.25
N ILE A 64 15.69 -22.53 8.44
CA ILE A 64 14.77 -23.27 7.59
C ILE A 64 15.00 -22.91 6.12
N SER A 65 15.18 -23.93 5.29
CA SER A 65 15.46 -23.74 3.86
C SER A 65 14.97 -24.89 2.99
N THR A 66 14.87 -24.66 1.68
CA THR A 66 14.71 -25.76 0.71
C THR A 66 16.05 -26.38 0.37
N ALA A 67 16.13 -27.71 0.34
CA ALA A 67 17.34 -28.45 0.00
C ALA A 67 17.87 -28.04 -1.38
N GLY A 68 19.14 -27.66 -1.43
CA GLY A 68 19.81 -27.20 -2.64
C GLY A 68 19.58 -25.72 -2.97
N TYR A 69 18.81 -24.98 -2.17
CA TYR A 69 18.55 -23.54 -2.35
C TYR A 69 18.08 -23.16 -3.76
N PRO A 70 17.03 -23.82 -4.31
CA PRO A 70 16.52 -23.47 -5.63
C PRO A 70 16.05 -22.01 -5.69
N THR A 71 16.24 -21.38 -6.85
CA THR A 71 15.80 -20.00 -7.12
C THR A 71 14.53 -19.94 -7.98
N ASP A 72 13.96 -21.09 -8.34
CA ASP A 72 12.77 -21.24 -9.16
C ASP A 72 11.55 -21.70 -8.34
N SER A 73 10.48 -22.15 -9.01
CA SER A 73 9.24 -22.60 -8.37
C SER A 73 9.35 -23.94 -7.65
N THR A 74 10.51 -24.62 -7.68
CA THR A 74 10.74 -25.87 -6.96
C THR A 74 11.06 -25.67 -5.48
N ARG A 75 11.14 -24.43 -4.99
CA ARG A 75 11.18 -24.12 -3.55
C ARG A 75 10.05 -24.83 -2.79
N ALA A 76 10.35 -25.36 -1.61
CA ALA A 76 9.32 -25.86 -0.70
C ALA A 76 8.36 -24.73 -0.30
N THR A 77 7.08 -25.04 -0.16
CA THR A 77 6.01 -24.09 0.16
C THR A 77 5.53 -24.27 1.58
N LEU A 78 5.49 -23.19 2.34
CA LEU A 78 4.81 -23.07 3.63
C LEU A 78 3.45 -22.42 3.38
N LEU A 79 2.35 -23.15 3.63
CA LEU A 79 1.01 -22.72 3.25
C LEU A 79 0.07 -22.66 4.45
N ILE A 80 -0.37 -21.46 4.83
CA ILE A 80 -1.39 -21.27 5.87
C ILE A 80 -2.73 -21.89 5.43
N GLN A 81 -3.29 -22.74 6.28
CA GLN A 81 -4.56 -23.41 5.99
C GLN A 81 -5.77 -22.52 6.32
N PRO A 82 -6.85 -22.55 5.49
CA PRO A 82 -8.11 -21.89 5.80
C PRO A 82 -8.71 -22.37 7.12
N GLY A 83 -9.49 -21.51 7.78
CA GLY A 83 -10.14 -21.82 9.06
C GLY A 83 -9.20 -21.79 10.27
N THR A 84 -7.96 -21.34 10.10
CA THR A 84 -7.01 -21.14 11.21
C THR A 84 -6.93 -19.66 11.62
N ASN A 85 -6.53 -19.42 12.87
CA ASN A 85 -6.21 -18.08 13.39
C ASN A 85 -4.73 -17.69 13.18
N THR A 86 -4.06 -18.33 12.21
CA THR A 86 -2.63 -18.10 11.96
C THR A 86 -2.47 -17.00 10.91
N THR A 87 -1.76 -15.93 11.25
CA THR A 87 -1.33 -14.88 10.30
C THR A 87 0.14 -15.05 9.89
N SER A 88 1.01 -15.40 10.84
CA SER A 88 2.43 -15.66 10.58
C SER A 88 2.70 -17.10 10.18
N ALA A 89 3.44 -17.28 9.08
CA ALA A 89 3.99 -18.57 8.70
C ALA A 89 5.27 -18.89 9.51
N ILE A 90 6.12 -17.89 9.73
CA ILE A 90 7.39 -18.02 10.46
C ILE A 90 7.54 -16.86 11.46
N ARG A 91 8.07 -17.17 12.65
CA ARG A 91 8.52 -16.21 13.65
C ARG A 91 9.96 -16.48 14.04
N GLY A 92 10.83 -15.52 13.77
CA GLY A 92 12.25 -15.53 14.12
C GLY A 92 12.64 -14.48 15.15
N ASN A 93 11.69 -13.74 15.71
CA ASN A 93 11.99 -12.65 16.63
C ASN A 93 12.80 -13.14 17.83
N TRP A 94 13.71 -12.30 18.32
CA TRP A 94 14.53 -12.54 19.52
C TRP A 94 15.50 -13.74 19.39
N GLN A 95 15.85 -14.13 18.17
CA GLN A 95 16.80 -15.21 17.91
C GLN A 95 17.94 -14.73 17.00
N ASP A 96 19.17 -14.70 17.51
CA ASP A 96 20.31 -14.26 16.73
C ASP A 96 20.64 -15.20 15.58
N TYR A 97 21.10 -14.64 14.47
CA TYR A 97 21.65 -15.41 13.34
C TYR A 97 20.71 -16.43 12.70
N VAL A 98 19.40 -16.34 12.94
CA VAL A 98 18.44 -17.24 12.29
C VAL A 98 18.30 -16.94 10.81
N ARG A 99 17.99 -17.98 10.02
CA ARG A 99 17.97 -17.90 8.56
C ARG A 99 16.70 -18.49 7.95
N VAL A 100 16.11 -17.76 7.02
CA VAL A 100 14.97 -18.19 6.20
C VAL A 100 15.37 -18.08 4.73
N ARG A 101 15.54 -19.22 4.05
CA ARG A 101 16.19 -19.23 2.73
C ARG A 101 15.49 -20.08 1.70
N ASN A 102 15.27 -19.52 0.52
CA ASN A 102 14.77 -20.24 -0.66
C ASN A 102 13.47 -21.01 -0.40
N LEU A 103 12.48 -20.37 0.24
CA LEU A 103 11.15 -20.92 0.48
C LEU A 103 10.08 -20.15 -0.30
N GLN A 104 8.93 -20.77 -0.50
CA GLN A 104 7.68 -20.07 -0.80
C GLN A 104 6.89 -19.96 0.50
N ILE A 105 6.56 -18.76 0.92
CA ILE A 105 5.84 -18.45 2.16
C ILE A 105 4.51 -17.82 1.73
N ASP A 106 3.43 -18.55 1.91
CA ASP A 106 2.11 -18.24 1.36
C ASP A 106 1.09 -18.13 2.50
N GLY A 107 0.61 -16.91 2.73
CA GLY A 107 -0.43 -16.64 3.73
C GLY A 107 -1.82 -17.09 3.29
N ASN A 108 -1.99 -17.43 2.01
CA ASN A 108 -3.21 -17.99 1.43
C ASN A 108 -4.43 -17.08 1.58
N ARG A 109 -4.23 -15.75 1.67
CA ARG A 109 -5.31 -14.76 1.84
C ARG A 109 -6.51 -14.99 0.90
N PRO A 110 -6.38 -15.32 -0.39
CA PRO A 110 -7.54 -15.55 -1.26
C PRO A 110 -8.49 -16.68 -0.81
N LYS A 111 -7.99 -17.66 -0.04
CA LYS A 111 -8.79 -18.79 0.48
C LYS A 111 -8.98 -18.76 1.99
N ALA A 112 -8.03 -18.20 2.73
CA ALA A 112 -8.03 -18.12 4.19
C ALA A 112 -8.64 -16.81 4.71
N GLY A 113 -8.84 -15.81 3.84
CA GLY A 113 -9.35 -14.49 4.18
C GLY A 113 -8.31 -13.60 4.87
N ALA A 114 -8.59 -12.30 4.88
CA ALA A 114 -7.88 -11.33 5.71
C ALA A 114 -8.13 -11.61 7.20
N LEU A 115 -7.14 -11.33 8.03
CA LEU A 115 -7.16 -11.52 9.47
C LEU A 115 -6.15 -10.57 10.13
N GLY A 116 -6.60 -9.77 11.11
CA GLY A 116 -5.70 -8.96 11.91
C GLY A 116 -4.72 -9.79 12.76
N GLY A 117 -3.45 -9.40 12.78
CA GLY A 117 -2.41 -10.04 13.59
C GLY A 117 -1.00 -9.65 13.17
N ASP A 118 -0.03 -10.50 13.49
CA ASP A 118 1.38 -10.30 13.12
C ASP A 118 1.61 -10.49 11.60
N ALA A 119 2.75 -10.05 11.07
CA ALA A 119 3.11 -10.20 9.66
C ALA A 119 3.28 -11.68 9.28
N LEU A 120 3.26 -11.95 7.97
CA LEU A 120 3.39 -13.31 7.43
C LEU A 120 4.76 -13.93 7.75
N LEU A 121 5.84 -13.17 7.54
CA LEU A 121 7.18 -13.48 8.03
C LEU A 121 7.57 -12.43 9.08
N GLU A 122 7.67 -12.85 10.34
CA GLU A 122 7.93 -11.97 11.47
C GLU A 122 9.35 -12.25 12.01
N MET A 123 10.25 -11.27 11.88
CA MET A 123 11.68 -11.37 12.20
C MET A 123 12.10 -10.13 13.01
N GLY A 124 13.33 -10.09 13.54
CA GLY A 124 13.84 -8.96 14.32
C GLY A 124 13.68 -9.14 15.83
N GLY A 125 13.23 -8.10 16.54
CA GLY A 125 13.30 -8.03 18.00
C GLY A 125 14.72 -7.74 18.50
N GLY A 126 14.99 -7.88 19.79
CA GLY A 126 16.35 -7.68 20.32
C GLY A 126 17.30 -8.78 19.87
N THR A 127 17.92 -8.57 18.70
CA THR A 127 18.66 -9.59 17.97
C THR A 127 19.74 -9.01 17.06
N THR A 128 20.63 -9.87 16.55
CA THR A 128 21.61 -9.52 15.52
C THR A 128 21.74 -10.58 14.42
N GLY A 129 22.07 -10.14 13.21
CA GLY A 129 22.60 -11.03 12.17
C GLY A 129 21.59 -11.96 11.50
N GLN A 130 20.29 -11.65 11.56
CA GLN A 130 19.25 -12.45 10.91
C GLN A 130 19.32 -12.34 9.38
N TRP A 131 18.98 -13.43 8.69
CA TRP A 131 19.16 -13.53 7.24
C TRP A 131 17.89 -14.06 6.55
N VAL A 132 17.31 -13.26 5.66
CA VAL A 132 16.14 -13.61 4.84
C VAL A 132 16.51 -13.48 3.37
N GLU A 133 16.67 -14.61 2.67
CA GLU A 133 17.22 -14.60 1.31
C GLU A 133 16.51 -15.54 0.32
N GLY A 134 16.29 -15.04 -0.89
CA GLY A 134 15.88 -15.86 -2.02
C GLY A 134 14.48 -16.45 -1.87
N ASN A 135 13.63 -15.91 -1.00
CA ASN A 135 12.28 -16.41 -0.75
C ASN A 135 11.25 -15.81 -1.72
N VAL A 136 10.11 -16.47 -1.84
CA VAL A 136 8.86 -15.91 -2.37
C VAL A 136 7.93 -15.69 -1.18
N ILE A 137 7.47 -14.48 -0.91
CA ILE A 137 6.65 -14.13 0.26
C ILE A 137 5.38 -13.43 -0.23
N ARG A 138 4.20 -14.03 -0.06
CA ARG A 138 2.97 -13.51 -0.67
C ARG A 138 1.69 -13.83 0.07
N ASP A 139 0.63 -13.14 -0.31
CA ASP A 139 -0.74 -13.39 0.11
C ASP A 139 -0.89 -13.34 1.65
N THR A 140 -0.21 -12.36 2.27
CA THR A 140 -0.34 -12.12 3.72
C THR A 140 -1.79 -11.90 4.11
N ARG A 141 -2.19 -12.51 5.22
CA ARG A 141 -3.53 -12.32 5.78
C ARG A 141 -3.64 -11.02 6.57
N SER A 142 -2.50 -10.45 6.98
CA SER A 142 -2.42 -9.28 7.86
C SER A 142 -1.85 -8.07 7.12
N TRP A 143 -1.30 -7.11 7.87
CA TRP A 143 -0.84 -5.78 7.45
C TRP A 143 0.54 -5.76 6.78
N SER A 144 1.31 -6.85 6.78
CA SER A 144 2.62 -6.92 6.10
C SER A 144 2.96 -8.34 5.66
N CYS A 145 3.62 -8.48 4.52
CA CYS A 145 4.23 -9.73 4.07
C CYS A 145 5.47 -10.07 4.89
N PHE A 146 6.27 -9.08 5.27
CA PHE A 146 7.51 -9.29 5.99
C PHE A 146 7.83 -8.12 6.91
N HIS A 147 8.02 -8.41 8.20
CA HIS A 147 8.39 -7.42 9.21
C HIS A 147 9.70 -7.79 9.89
N LEU A 148 10.64 -6.86 9.91
CA LEU A 148 11.85 -6.83 10.73
C LEU A 148 11.62 -5.86 11.89
N ILE A 149 10.92 -6.33 12.92
CA ILE A 149 10.47 -5.50 14.04
C ILE A 149 11.64 -5.01 14.90
N ALA A 150 11.52 -3.81 15.47
CA ALA A 150 12.43 -3.34 16.50
C ALA A 150 12.28 -4.18 17.78
N SER A 151 13.20 -3.99 18.72
CA SER A 151 13.09 -4.60 20.05
C SER A 151 12.18 -3.84 21.01
N GLY A 152 11.95 -2.55 20.75
CA GLY A 152 11.38 -1.62 21.75
C GLY A 152 12.29 -1.36 22.95
N GLU A 153 13.53 -1.86 22.93
CA GLU A 153 14.48 -1.82 24.06
C GLU A 153 15.81 -1.18 23.61
N GLU A 154 16.14 0.01 24.11
CA GLU A 154 17.37 0.74 23.74
C GLU A 154 18.66 -0.06 23.98
N GLY A 155 18.68 -0.92 25.02
CA GLY A 155 19.85 -1.73 25.38
C GLY A 155 20.01 -3.02 24.57
N ASN A 156 19.00 -3.39 23.76
CA ASN A 156 18.96 -4.64 23.04
C ASN A 156 18.31 -4.44 21.68
N LEU A 157 18.96 -3.66 20.81
CA LEU A 157 18.43 -3.32 19.50
C LEU A 157 18.41 -4.50 18.53
N CYS A 158 17.43 -4.51 17.62
CA CYS A 158 17.54 -5.28 16.38
C CYS A 158 18.59 -4.65 15.47
N ARG A 159 19.58 -5.42 15.01
CA ARG A 159 20.66 -4.89 14.16
C ARG A 159 21.24 -5.89 13.17
N ASN A 160 21.94 -5.37 12.16
CA ASN A 160 22.77 -6.17 11.23
C ASN A 160 21.99 -7.30 10.54
N ALA A 161 20.72 -7.07 10.18
CA ALA A 161 19.95 -8.02 9.40
C ALA A 161 20.27 -7.91 7.90
N THR A 162 20.10 -9.01 7.17
CA THR A 162 20.24 -9.06 5.71
C THR A 162 18.96 -9.58 5.08
N VAL A 163 18.37 -8.78 4.20
CA VAL A 163 17.16 -9.09 3.44
C VAL A 163 17.49 -8.98 1.96
N LYS A 164 17.67 -10.12 1.30
CA LYS A 164 18.28 -10.14 -0.03
C LYS A 164 17.58 -11.01 -1.05
N GLY A 165 17.37 -10.48 -2.26
CA GLY A 165 16.98 -11.30 -3.40
C GLY A 165 15.64 -12.00 -3.23
N ASN A 166 14.72 -11.45 -2.42
CA ASN A 166 13.39 -12.00 -2.21
C ASN A 166 12.43 -11.46 -3.27
N THR A 167 11.47 -12.29 -3.68
CA THR A 167 10.28 -11.88 -4.43
C THR A 167 9.14 -11.76 -3.43
N VAL A 168 8.53 -10.59 -3.33
CA VAL A 168 7.51 -10.28 -2.34
C VAL A 168 6.28 -9.75 -3.07
N GLY A 169 5.10 -10.25 -2.73
CA GLY A 169 3.87 -9.81 -3.38
C GLY A 169 3.04 -10.90 -4.05
N PRO A 170 1.73 -10.65 -4.24
CA PRO A 170 1.00 -9.47 -3.76
C PRO A 170 0.84 -9.48 -2.22
N CYS A 171 0.75 -8.29 -1.62
CA CYS A 171 0.83 -8.12 -0.17
C CYS A 171 -0.30 -7.25 0.40
N GLY A 172 -1.51 -7.30 -0.14
CA GLY A 172 -2.63 -6.49 0.36
C GLY A 172 -3.69 -6.31 -0.71
N GLU A 173 -4.78 -5.63 -0.35
CA GLU A 173 -5.85 -5.27 -1.26
C GLU A 173 -6.34 -3.85 -0.95
N GLU A 174 -6.81 -3.14 -1.98
CA GLU A 174 -7.53 -1.88 -1.77
C GLU A 174 -8.87 -2.11 -1.07
N GLY A 175 -9.24 -1.15 -0.23
CA GLY A 175 -10.56 -1.07 0.38
C GLY A 175 -10.55 -1.39 1.88
N VAL A 176 -11.75 -1.55 2.41
CA VAL A 176 -12.01 -1.75 3.83
C VAL A 176 -12.81 -3.04 4.00
N GLY A 177 -12.29 -3.95 4.81
CA GLY A 177 -12.97 -5.16 5.25
C GLY A 177 -13.68 -4.95 6.59
N VAL A 178 -14.21 -6.04 7.14
CA VAL A 178 -14.94 -6.00 8.42
C VAL A 178 -14.10 -5.55 9.62
N GLU A 179 -12.79 -5.76 9.58
CA GLU A 179 -11.84 -5.37 10.65
C GLU A 179 -11.06 -4.08 10.37
N GLY A 180 -11.36 -3.38 9.26
CA GLY A 180 -10.66 -2.17 8.85
C GLY A 180 -9.97 -2.29 7.49
N GLY A 181 -8.91 -1.52 7.27
CA GLY A 181 -8.16 -1.50 6.02
C GLY A 181 -7.69 -2.88 5.56
N LEU A 182 -7.81 -3.16 4.26
CA LEU A 182 -7.27 -4.39 3.66
C LEU A 182 -5.82 -4.23 3.18
N TRP A 183 -5.26 -3.04 3.35
CA TRP A 183 -3.93 -2.71 2.86
C TRP A 183 -2.86 -3.46 3.63
N ALA A 184 -1.75 -3.70 2.95
CA ALA A 184 -0.59 -4.24 3.60
C ALA A 184 0.71 -3.90 2.86
N ASP A 185 1.78 -3.92 3.65
CA ASP A 185 3.14 -3.63 3.24
C ASP A 185 3.79 -4.83 2.54
N GLY A 186 4.70 -4.55 1.62
CA GLY A 186 5.65 -5.54 1.13
C GLY A 186 6.66 -5.89 2.21
N LEU A 187 7.51 -4.92 2.58
CA LEU A 187 8.51 -5.03 3.64
C LEU A 187 8.32 -3.91 4.67
N SER A 188 8.39 -4.26 5.94
CA SER A 188 8.36 -3.34 7.07
C SER A 188 9.67 -3.53 7.83
N VAL A 189 10.51 -2.51 7.92
CA VAL A 189 11.89 -2.65 8.42
C VAL A 189 12.16 -1.62 9.49
N GLU A 190 12.52 -2.09 10.68
CA GLU A 190 12.91 -1.23 11.81
C GLU A 190 14.35 -1.47 12.25
N CYS A 191 14.89 -2.67 12.02
CA CYS A 191 16.23 -3.06 12.45
C CYS A 191 17.34 -2.14 11.90
N THR A 192 18.28 -1.79 12.77
CA THR A 192 19.35 -0.83 12.48
C THR A 192 20.52 -1.51 11.76
N GLU A 193 21.41 -0.73 11.14
CA GLU A 193 22.63 -1.25 10.50
C GLU A 193 22.38 -2.43 9.55
N SER A 194 21.20 -2.46 8.90
CA SER A 194 20.72 -3.61 8.14
C SER A 194 20.81 -3.35 6.63
N GLU A 195 20.88 -4.42 5.85
CA GLU A 195 20.94 -4.35 4.39
C GLU A 195 19.69 -4.98 3.78
N VAL A 196 18.93 -4.19 3.02
CA VAL A 196 17.73 -4.61 2.28
C VAL A 196 17.98 -4.37 0.80
N VAL A 197 18.29 -5.45 0.09
CA VAL A 197 18.96 -5.35 -1.20
C VAL A 197 18.49 -6.33 -2.26
N ASP A 198 18.39 -5.86 -3.50
CA ASP A 198 18.05 -6.68 -4.67
C ASP A 198 16.71 -7.43 -4.53
N ASN A 199 15.73 -6.89 -3.78
CA ASN A 199 14.39 -7.48 -3.65
C ASN A 199 13.45 -7.00 -4.76
N GLU A 200 12.51 -7.85 -5.16
CA GLU A 200 11.42 -7.54 -6.09
C GLU A 200 10.10 -7.55 -5.32
N ILE A 201 9.46 -6.39 -5.20
CA ILE A 201 8.20 -6.21 -4.49
C ILE A 201 7.11 -5.86 -5.50
N THR A 202 5.99 -6.56 -5.47
CA THR A 202 4.87 -6.37 -6.40
C THR A 202 3.54 -6.29 -5.66
N GLY A 203 2.67 -5.36 -6.05
CA GLY A 203 1.30 -5.32 -5.53
C GLY A 203 1.19 -5.20 -4.01
N ALA A 204 2.09 -4.44 -3.37
CA ALA A 204 1.84 -3.89 -2.05
C ALA A 204 0.85 -2.73 -2.18
N THR A 205 -0.12 -2.64 -1.28
CA THR A 205 -1.18 -1.62 -1.35
C THR A 205 -1.04 -0.54 -0.27
N ASP A 206 -0.23 -0.79 0.76
CA ASP A 206 0.23 0.24 1.71
C ASP A 206 1.62 0.73 1.29
N GLY A 207 2.71 0.33 1.95
CA GLY A 207 4.09 0.60 1.51
C GLY A 207 4.75 -0.58 0.81
N GLY A 208 5.43 -0.36 -0.32
CA GLY A 208 6.33 -1.36 -0.91
C GLY A 208 7.46 -1.73 0.07
N ILE A 209 8.12 -0.72 0.61
CA ILE A 209 9.05 -0.80 1.74
C ILE A 209 8.73 0.32 2.73
N VAL A 210 8.43 -0.01 3.97
CA VAL A 210 8.27 0.96 5.07
C VAL A 210 9.50 0.90 5.97
N ILE A 211 10.15 2.05 6.14
CA ILE A 211 11.35 2.20 6.96
C ILE A 211 10.93 2.89 8.25
N PHE A 212 10.83 2.14 9.34
CA PHE A 212 10.51 2.67 10.66
C PHE A 212 11.79 3.12 11.38
N GLY A 213 12.37 4.24 10.91
CA GLY A 213 13.55 4.84 11.53
C GLY A 213 14.71 3.87 11.75
N SER A 214 15.29 3.30 10.69
CA SER A 214 16.32 2.23 10.78
C SER A 214 17.75 2.76 10.65
N PRO A 215 18.33 3.47 11.63
CA PRO A 215 19.61 4.17 11.48
C PRO A 215 20.74 3.25 11.01
N GLY A 216 21.58 3.78 10.13
CA GLY A 216 22.70 3.06 9.51
C GLY A 216 22.32 2.00 8.49
N SER A 217 21.04 1.83 8.15
CA SER A 217 20.60 0.79 7.22
C SER A 217 20.62 1.25 5.76
N SER A 218 20.76 0.30 4.84
CA SER A 218 20.83 0.53 3.41
C SER A 218 19.74 -0.23 2.65
N PHE A 219 19.00 0.48 1.80
CA PHE A 219 17.92 0.00 0.97
C PHE A 219 18.31 0.19 -0.50
N LEU A 220 18.87 -0.86 -1.10
CA LEU A 220 19.62 -0.76 -2.34
C LEU A 220 19.04 -1.64 -3.44
N ARG A 221 18.92 -1.11 -4.66
CA ARG A 221 18.60 -1.92 -5.86
C ARG A 221 17.34 -2.77 -5.76
N ASN A 222 16.38 -2.35 -4.94
CA ASN A 222 15.09 -3.00 -4.89
C ASN A 222 14.23 -2.52 -6.06
N THR A 223 13.37 -3.39 -6.58
CA THR A 223 12.36 -3.04 -7.58
C THR A 223 10.98 -3.15 -6.95
N ILE A 224 10.20 -2.08 -7.01
CA ILE A 224 8.86 -2.00 -6.46
C ILE A 224 7.90 -1.71 -7.61
N THR A 225 6.95 -2.62 -7.84
CA THR A 225 5.94 -2.48 -8.90
C THR A 225 4.55 -2.44 -8.30
N SER A 226 3.73 -1.49 -8.72
CA SER A 226 2.32 -1.43 -8.30
C SER A 226 1.57 -2.70 -8.67
N SER A 227 0.40 -2.91 -8.05
CA SER A 227 -0.60 -3.80 -8.63
C SER A 227 -0.99 -3.30 -10.03
N PRO A 228 -1.42 -4.17 -10.96
CA PRO A 228 -1.93 -3.74 -12.26
C PRO A 228 -3.31 -3.05 -12.17
N THR A 229 -4.01 -3.20 -11.05
CA THR A 229 -5.40 -2.70 -10.91
C THR A 229 -5.65 -1.91 -9.64
N GLN A 230 -4.74 -1.98 -8.67
CA GLN A 230 -4.94 -1.38 -7.35
C GLN A 230 -4.00 -0.22 -7.12
N ARG A 231 -4.49 0.78 -6.38
CA ARG A 231 -3.70 1.84 -5.78
C ARG A 231 -2.80 1.27 -4.68
N GLY A 232 -1.55 1.67 -4.69
CA GLY A 232 -0.63 1.58 -3.56
C GLY A 232 -0.34 2.96 -2.99
N PHE A 233 -0.24 3.07 -1.68
CA PHE A 233 0.02 4.35 -1.03
C PHE A 233 1.47 4.81 -1.20
N GLY A 234 2.43 3.90 -0.98
CA GLY A 234 3.85 4.22 -0.95
C GLY A 234 4.72 3.21 -1.69
N GLY A 235 5.72 3.70 -2.42
CA GLY A 235 6.84 2.88 -2.87
C GLY A 235 7.77 2.61 -1.68
N ILE A 236 8.46 3.66 -1.22
CA ILE A 236 9.30 3.64 -0.03
C ILE A 236 8.84 4.72 0.95
N ASN A 237 8.48 4.32 2.17
CA ASN A 237 7.97 5.21 3.20
C ASN A 237 9.04 5.48 4.27
N MET A 238 9.38 6.75 4.48
CA MET A 238 10.31 7.25 5.49
C MET A 238 9.59 8.28 6.39
N VAL A 239 8.41 7.89 6.87
CA VAL A 239 7.45 8.77 7.53
C VAL A 239 7.27 8.45 9.02
N ASP A 240 7.56 7.23 9.44
CA ASP A 240 7.31 6.75 10.79
C ASP A 240 8.41 7.18 11.80
N PRO A 241 8.03 7.62 13.01
CA PRO A 241 8.95 8.23 13.97
C PRO A 241 9.58 7.21 14.95
N ASN A 242 9.73 5.94 14.57
CA ASN A 242 10.45 4.98 15.41
C ASN A 242 11.89 5.47 15.67
N TYR A 243 12.46 5.08 16.81
CA TYR A 243 13.73 5.61 17.29
C TYR A 243 13.74 7.15 17.42
N ASN A 244 12.59 7.71 17.82
CA ASN A 244 12.35 9.15 17.90
C ASN A 244 12.50 9.89 16.55
N GLY A 245 12.26 9.20 15.43
CA GLY A 245 12.42 9.73 14.09
C GLY A 245 13.85 9.68 13.58
N ASN A 246 14.72 8.83 14.12
CA ASN A 246 16.12 8.77 13.71
C ASN A 246 16.32 7.96 12.42
N TYR A 247 16.77 8.62 11.36
CA TYR A 247 17.17 8.04 10.07
C TYR A 247 18.66 8.28 9.77
N SER A 248 19.46 8.64 10.78
CA SER A 248 20.89 8.91 10.61
C SER A 248 21.60 7.73 9.95
N GLY A 249 22.33 8.00 8.87
CA GLY A 249 23.07 7.01 8.11
C GLY A 249 22.19 6.12 7.22
N VAL A 250 20.88 6.35 7.13
CA VAL A 250 20.02 5.62 6.19
C VAL A 250 20.39 5.99 4.75
N VAL A 251 20.49 4.98 3.90
CA VAL A 251 20.73 5.13 2.46
C VAL A 251 19.60 4.44 1.69
N VAL A 252 18.91 5.19 0.84
CA VAL A 252 17.91 4.67 -0.11
C VAL A 252 18.41 4.97 -1.52
N SER A 253 19.02 3.98 -2.16
CA SER A 253 19.71 4.22 -3.43
C SER A 253 19.50 3.14 -4.48
N ASP A 254 19.51 3.58 -5.74
CA ASP A 254 19.48 2.70 -6.91
C ASP A 254 18.21 1.82 -6.98
N ASN A 255 17.14 2.19 -6.28
CA ASN A 255 15.86 1.48 -6.34
C ASN A 255 15.08 1.89 -7.60
N THR A 256 14.24 0.99 -8.11
CA THR A 256 13.33 1.27 -9.22
C THR A 256 11.88 1.14 -8.74
N ILE A 257 11.08 2.18 -8.95
CA ILE A 257 9.67 2.24 -8.54
C ILE A 257 8.80 2.43 -9.78
N ILE A 258 7.86 1.52 -10.01
CA ILE A 258 7.12 1.37 -11.26
C ILE A 258 5.62 1.32 -10.99
N GLY A 259 4.86 2.26 -11.54
CA GLY A 259 3.41 2.13 -11.67
C GLY A 259 3.03 1.51 -13.01
N VAL A 260 2.11 0.54 -13.02
CA VAL A 260 1.75 -0.23 -14.23
C VAL A 260 0.23 -0.34 -14.42
N ASP A 261 -0.17 -0.48 -15.69
CA ASP A 261 -1.56 -0.66 -16.13
C ASP A 261 -2.50 0.41 -15.55
N ASN A 262 -3.53 0.00 -14.80
CA ASN A 262 -4.49 0.90 -14.14
C ASN A 262 -4.18 1.09 -12.65
N GLY A 263 -3.21 0.37 -12.10
CA GLY A 263 -2.74 0.63 -10.77
C GLY A 263 -1.69 1.74 -10.76
N PHE A 264 -1.44 2.27 -9.58
CA PHE A 264 -0.50 3.37 -9.41
C PHE A 264 0.04 3.40 -7.98
N ILE A 265 1.12 4.14 -7.78
CA ILE A 265 1.68 4.44 -6.45
C ILE A 265 1.47 5.93 -6.19
N GLU A 266 0.80 6.28 -5.09
CA GLU A 266 0.54 7.69 -4.74
C GLU A 266 1.85 8.43 -4.47
N LEU A 267 2.70 7.86 -3.63
CA LEU A 267 4.00 8.41 -3.23
C LEU A 267 5.12 7.44 -3.58
N GLY A 268 5.99 7.80 -4.52
CA GLY A 268 7.18 7.01 -4.83
C GLY A 268 8.08 6.86 -3.60
N ILE A 269 8.58 7.97 -3.06
CA ILE A 269 9.30 8.03 -1.79
C ILE A 269 8.71 9.14 -0.92
N ALA A 270 8.10 8.77 0.20
CA ALA A 270 7.55 9.71 1.17
C ALA A 270 8.58 10.00 2.28
N MET A 271 8.91 11.27 2.54
CA MET A 271 9.97 11.63 3.49
C MET A 271 9.51 12.65 4.53
N GLY A 272 9.53 12.22 5.79
CA GLY A 272 9.26 13.04 6.96
C GLY A 272 7.85 12.89 7.54
N GLY A 273 7.71 13.23 8.81
CA GLY A 273 6.52 12.92 9.63
C GLY A 273 5.25 13.63 9.21
N GLN A 274 5.32 14.59 8.28
CA GLN A 274 4.18 15.41 7.86
C GLN A 274 3.60 14.99 6.49
N VAL A 275 4.23 14.06 5.77
CA VAL A 275 3.82 13.70 4.40
C VAL A 275 2.60 12.76 4.36
N TRP A 276 2.50 11.84 5.32
CA TRP A 276 1.50 10.76 5.33
C TRP A 276 0.08 11.21 5.74
N SER A 277 -0.89 10.29 5.69
CA SER A 277 -2.32 10.58 5.98
C SER A 277 -2.62 10.98 7.42
N ASN A 278 -1.81 10.50 8.36
CA ASN A 278 -1.86 10.86 9.78
C ASN A 278 -0.57 11.60 10.16
N PRO A 279 -0.41 12.87 9.75
CA PRO A 279 0.82 13.60 9.99
C PRO A 279 1.10 13.72 11.48
N HIS A 280 2.33 13.38 11.87
CA HIS A 280 2.77 13.38 13.25
C HIS A 280 3.65 14.63 13.52
N PRO A 281 3.48 15.36 14.64
CA PRO A 281 4.17 16.64 14.90
C PRO A 281 5.70 16.59 15.02
N LEU A 282 6.30 15.45 15.36
CA LEU A 282 7.75 15.24 15.37
C LEU A 282 8.31 15.22 13.94
N ASN A 283 9.44 15.90 13.76
CA ASN A 283 10.27 15.76 12.58
C ASN A 283 11.04 14.44 12.65
N ASN A 284 11.18 13.79 11.50
CA ASN A 284 12.22 12.78 11.32
C ASN A 284 13.57 13.49 11.13
N PHE A 285 14.69 12.83 11.40
CA PHE A 285 15.99 13.46 11.31
C PHE A 285 17.10 12.57 10.76
N GLY A 286 18.02 13.20 10.05
CA GLY A 286 19.18 12.56 9.41
C GLY A 286 20.50 12.80 10.15
N PRO A 287 21.65 12.62 9.46
CA PRO A 287 21.82 12.72 8.00
C PRO A 287 21.35 11.48 7.22
N THR A 288 20.70 11.68 6.07
CA THR A 288 20.18 10.59 5.22
C THR A 288 20.45 10.87 3.74
N THR A 289 20.69 9.80 2.96
CA THR A 289 20.93 9.89 1.51
C THR A 289 19.85 9.14 0.74
N VAL A 290 19.21 9.83 -0.21
CA VAL A 290 18.25 9.26 -1.17
C VAL A 290 18.71 9.59 -2.58
N SER A 291 19.27 8.61 -3.30
CA SER A 291 19.94 8.89 -4.58
C SER A 291 19.76 7.86 -5.65
N ASN A 292 19.90 8.26 -6.92
CA ASN A 292 19.92 7.35 -8.07
C ASN A 292 18.67 6.44 -8.18
N ASN A 293 17.56 6.79 -7.54
CA ASN A 293 16.33 6.02 -7.68
C ASN A 293 15.65 6.39 -9.00
N VAL A 294 14.98 5.41 -9.62
CA VAL A 294 14.32 5.58 -10.91
C VAL A 294 12.83 5.38 -10.75
N PHE A 295 12.04 6.35 -11.23
CA PHE A 295 10.59 6.31 -11.22
C PHE A 295 10.04 6.15 -12.63
N LYS A 296 9.10 5.20 -12.83
CA LYS A 296 8.52 4.88 -14.13
C LYS A 296 7.01 4.69 -14.05
N GLY A 297 6.31 5.10 -15.10
CA GLY A 297 4.88 4.83 -15.25
C GLY A 297 4.00 5.65 -14.30
N ASN A 298 3.01 4.99 -13.71
CA ASN A 298 1.92 5.62 -12.95
C ASN A 298 2.33 5.92 -11.49
N ILE A 299 3.04 7.03 -11.27
CA ILE A 299 3.45 7.51 -9.93
C ILE A 299 2.87 8.91 -9.71
N GLY A 300 2.05 9.09 -8.67
CA GLY A 300 1.39 10.36 -8.37
C GLY A 300 2.39 11.48 -8.05
N PHE A 301 3.16 11.27 -6.98
CA PHE A 301 4.29 12.12 -6.60
C PHE A 301 5.52 11.25 -6.38
N SER A 302 6.62 11.50 -7.10
CA SER A 302 7.84 10.68 -6.99
C SER A 302 8.55 10.84 -5.67
N ILE A 303 8.80 12.07 -5.21
CA ILE A 303 9.41 12.32 -3.89
C ILE A 303 8.76 13.53 -3.25
N VAL A 304 8.31 13.38 -2.01
CA VAL A 304 7.73 14.47 -1.21
C VAL A 304 8.45 14.58 0.12
N ILE A 305 8.89 15.79 0.48
CA ILE A 305 9.65 16.07 1.70
C ILE A 305 8.93 17.11 2.57
N ASN A 306 8.54 16.69 3.78
CA ASN A 306 8.00 17.57 4.82
C ASN A 306 8.11 16.93 6.22
N GLY A 307 8.57 17.69 7.22
CA GLY A 307 8.75 17.20 8.59
C GLY A 307 10.07 16.45 8.75
N TRP A 308 11.17 17.05 8.29
CA TRP A 308 12.52 16.49 8.33
C TRP A 308 13.55 17.50 8.87
N GLU A 309 14.57 17.06 9.59
CA GLU A 309 15.71 17.88 10.01
C GLU A 309 17.04 17.10 10.07
N GLY A 310 18.14 17.74 10.51
CA GLY A 310 19.40 17.04 10.79
C GLY A 310 20.20 16.55 9.57
N GLY A 311 19.74 16.83 8.35
CA GLY A 311 20.50 16.60 7.12
C GLY A 311 19.80 15.71 6.10
N LEU A 312 19.69 16.18 4.85
CA LEU A 312 19.21 15.41 3.71
C LEU A 312 20.08 15.63 2.47
N THR A 313 20.44 14.53 1.82
CA THR A 313 20.98 14.52 0.46
C THR A 313 20.02 13.75 -0.44
N VAL A 314 19.32 14.46 -1.33
CA VAL A 314 18.38 13.88 -2.30
C VAL A 314 18.81 14.27 -3.70
N GLN A 315 19.51 13.37 -4.40
CA GLN A 315 20.18 13.69 -5.66
C GLN A 315 20.09 12.60 -6.72
N ASN A 316 20.14 13.00 -7.99
CA ASN A 316 20.23 12.10 -9.15
C ASN A 316 19.06 11.09 -9.25
N ASN A 317 17.89 11.41 -8.70
CA ASN A 317 16.71 10.59 -8.89
C ASN A 317 16.08 10.91 -10.25
N ASP A 318 15.78 9.87 -11.03
CA ASP A 318 15.33 9.97 -12.42
C ASP A 318 13.80 9.82 -12.50
N ILE A 319 13.15 10.86 -13.03
CA ILE A 319 11.70 10.96 -13.24
C ILE A 319 11.33 11.06 -14.73
N SER A 320 12.28 10.79 -15.63
CA SER A 320 12.11 11.00 -17.08
C SER A 320 11.10 10.05 -17.75
N ALA A 321 10.71 8.98 -17.07
CA ALA A 321 9.84 7.92 -17.59
C ALA A 321 8.47 7.85 -16.88
N LEU A 322 8.01 8.95 -16.27
CA LEU A 322 6.68 9.05 -15.67
C LEU A 322 5.57 9.19 -16.72
N SER A 323 4.40 8.64 -16.41
CA SER A 323 3.17 8.86 -17.19
C SER A 323 2.49 10.18 -16.78
N PRO A 324 1.70 10.80 -17.66
CA PRO A 324 0.89 11.97 -17.29
C PRO A 324 -0.04 11.64 -16.11
N PRO A 325 -0.02 12.42 -15.01
CA PRO A 325 -0.77 12.06 -13.79
C PRO A 325 -2.29 11.88 -14.00
N SER A 326 -2.88 12.70 -14.87
CA SER A 326 -4.32 12.66 -15.19
C SER A 326 -4.79 11.40 -15.91
N ASP A 327 -3.87 10.57 -16.40
CA ASP A 327 -4.21 9.33 -17.12
C ASP A 327 -4.54 8.18 -16.17
N PHE A 328 -4.01 8.21 -14.94
CA PHE A 328 -4.10 7.11 -13.99
C PHE A 328 -4.60 7.50 -12.59
N ALA A 329 -4.70 8.80 -12.26
CA ALA A 329 -5.20 9.23 -10.96
C ALA A 329 -5.95 10.56 -11.01
N ASP A 330 -6.78 10.80 -10.00
CA ASP A 330 -7.57 12.02 -9.81
C ASP A 330 -7.31 12.67 -8.43
N PRO A 331 -7.06 14.00 -8.37
CA PRO A 331 -6.74 14.72 -7.14
C PRO A 331 -7.96 15.37 -6.46
N SER A 332 -9.19 14.96 -6.78
CA SER A 332 -10.43 15.54 -6.23
C SER A 332 -10.49 15.54 -4.71
N THR A 333 -9.92 14.53 -4.04
CA THR A 333 -9.85 14.43 -2.59
C THR A 333 -8.62 15.12 -1.97
N CYS A 334 -7.75 15.70 -2.79
CA CYS A 334 -6.55 16.39 -2.32
C CYS A 334 -6.82 17.81 -1.84
N GLY A 335 -6.01 18.25 -0.86
CA GLY A 335 -5.91 19.65 -0.49
C GLY A 335 -5.44 20.52 -1.66
N SER A 336 -5.73 21.82 -1.60
CA SER A 336 -5.48 22.76 -2.71
C SER A 336 -4.02 22.80 -3.16
N THR A 337 -3.07 22.71 -2.24
CA THR A 337 -1.63 22.70 -2.55
C THR A 337 -1.22 21.44 -3.33
N GLN A 338 -1.64 20.27 -2.86
CA GLN A 338 -1.35 18.96 -3.47
C GLN A 338 -2.02 18.85 -4.83
N LYS A 339 -3.30 19.25 -4.92
CA LYS A 339 -4.06 19.29 -6.17
C LYS A 339 -3.37 20.18 -7.21
N SER A 340 -2.94 21.38 -6.81
CA SER A 340 -2.22 22.29 -7.71
C SER A 340 -0.89 21.70 -8.18
N ALA A 341 -0.13 21.06 -7.30
CA ALA A 341 1.12 20.41 -7.64
C ALA A 341 0.93 19.22 -8.59
N PHE A 342 -0.09 18.39 -8.35
CA PHE A 342 -0.44 17.25 -9.19
C PHE A 342 -0.86 17.68 -10.60
N LEU A 343 -1.76 18.67 -10.71
CA LEU A 343 -2.21 19.20 -12.00
C LEU A 343 -1.09 19.89 -12.78
N ALA A 344 -0.11 20.47 -12.09
CA ALA A 344 1.09 21.04 -12.69
C ALA A 344 2.14 19.97 -13.07
N SER A 345 1.89 18.68 -12.79
CA SER A 345 2.84 17.59 -13.00
C SER A 345 4.18 17.86 -12.30
N HIS A 346 4.13 18.26 -11.03
CA HIS A 346 5.32 18.43 -10.18
C HIS A 346 5.55 17.15 -9.33
N PRO A 347 6.37 16.19 -9.79
CA PRO A 347 6.57 14.91 -9.10
C PRO A 347 7.55 14.99 -7.92
N LEU A 348 8.39 16.04 -7.86
CA LEU A 348 9.38 16.23 -6.82
C LEU A 348 9.03 17.48 -6.02
N LEU A 349 8.64 17.30 -4.76
CA LEU A 349 8.08 18.36 -3.91
C LEU A 349 8.82 18.47 -2.59
N ILE A 350 9.07 19.70 -2.16
CA ILE A 350 9.64 19.99 -0.84
C ILE A 350 8.90 21.18 -0.24
N TYR A 351 8.58 21.11 1.06
CA TYR A 351 8.17 22.28 1.85
C TYR A 351 9.36 22.76 2.67
N PRO A 352 10.12 23.80 2.24
CA PRO A 352 11.39 24.17 2.86
C PRO A 352 11.30 24.51 4.37
N PRO A 353 10.25 25.21 4.87
CA PRO A 353 10.13 25.43 6.31
C PRO A 353 9.98 24.14 7.15
N GLY A 354 9.53 23.04 6.52
CA GLY A 354 9.45 21.71 7.12
C GLY A 354 10.66 20.83 6.84
N ALA A 355 11.72 21.35 6.21
CA ALA A 355 12.95 20.62 5.90
C ALA A 355 14.18 21.37 6.45
N GLY A 356 14.69 20.91 7.58
CA GLY A 356 15.83 21.49 8.29
C GLY A 356 17.18 21.19 7.63
N SER A 357 18.06 22.19 7.61
CA SER A 357 19.43 22.11 7.10
C SER A 357 20.33 21.11 7.85
N PRO A 358 21.41 20.60 7.20
CA PRO A 358 21.83 20.88 5.83
C PRO A 358 21.00 20.14 4.77
N LEU A 359 20.67 20.81 3.66
CA LEU A 359 19.94 20.21 2.54
C LEU A 359 20.78 20.24 1.27
N THR A 360 20.89 19.08 0.61
CA THR A 360 21.44 18.94 -0.74
C THR A 360 20.38 18.29 -1.61
N ILE A 361 19.61 19.09 -2.35
CA ILE A 361 18.45 18.64 -3.12
C ILE A 361 18.72 18.89 -4.61
N GLN A 362 18.36 17.94 -5.46
CA GLN A 362 18.45 18.09 -6.92
C GLN A 362 17.55 19.22 -7.45
N PRO A 363 17.96 19.91 -8.51
CA PRO A 363 17.34 21.17 -8.95
C PRO A 363 15.89 21.03 -9.46
N GLU A 364 15.43 19.82 -9.78
CA GLU A 364 14.08 19.55 -10.29
C GLU A 364 12.99 19.62 -9.22
N PHE A 365 13.34 19.74 -7.95
CA PHE A 365 12.37 19.89 -6.86
C PHE A 365 11.61 21.22 -6.97
N THR A 366 10.28 21.13 -6.91
CA THR A 366 9.41 22.30 -6.76
C THR A 366 9.23 22.61 -5.28
N THR A 367 9.50 23.87 -4.91
CA THR A 367 9.30 24.36 -3.55
C THR A 367 7.83 24.74 -3.34
N LEU A 368 7.22 24.16 -2.32
CA LEU A 368 5.88 24.53 -1.88
C LEU A 368 5.94 25.79 -1.00
N SER A 369 5.15 26.80 -1.33
CA SER A 369 5.05 28.04 -0.54
C SER A 369 4.12 27.91 0.67
N THR A 370 3.27 26.89 0.66
CA THR A 370 2.29 26.60 1.69
C THR A 370 2.54 25.19 2.19
N ASN A 371 2.39 24.98 3.51
CA ASN A 371 2.51 23.65 4.08
C ASN A 371 1.51 22.69 3.42
N ALA A 372 1.99 21.51 3.05
CA ALA A 372 1.16 20.42 2.53
C ALA A 372 1.48 19.15 3.31
N SER A 373 0.44 18.52 3.84
CA SER A 373 0.47 17.25 4.55
C SER A 373 -0.61 16.33 4.01
N ASN A 374 -0.60 15.04 4.32
CA ASN A 374 -1.56 14.08 3.78
C ASN A 374 -1.57 14.05 2.24
N PHE A 375 -0.50 13.51 1.67
CA PHE A 375 -0.39 13.27 0.23
C PHE A 375 -1.06 11.95 -0.22
N LEU A 376 -1.64 11.18 0.70
CA LEU A 376 -2.47 10.01 0.41
C LEU A 376 -3.90 10.42 0.06
N CYS A 377 -4.02 11.19 -1.00
CA CYS A 377 -5.23 11.90 -1.38
C CYS A 377 -5.61 11.68 -2.85
N LEU A 378 -4.86 10.87 -3.59
CA LEU A 378 -5.18 10.54 -4.96
C LEU A 378 -6.13 9.36 -5.01
N THR A 379 -7.02 9.38 -6.00
CA THR A 379 -7.96 8.29 -6.27
C THR A 379 -7.75 7.77 -7.68
N HIS A 380 -8.34 6.62 -8.01
CA HIS A 380 -8.45 6.18 -9.40
C HIS A 380 -9.16 7.24 -10.24
N PRO A 381 -8.93 7.30 -11.57
CA PRO A 381 -9.55 8.29 -12.43
C PRO A 381 -11.08 8.24 -12.29
N LEU A 382 -11.68 9.40 -12.02
CA LEU A 382 -13.13 9.50 -11.92
C LEU A 382 -13.76 9.23 -13.30
N PRO A 383 -14.89 8.50 -13.35
CA PRO A 383 -15.60 8.28 -14.60
C PRO A 383 -16.20 9.60 -15.11
N THR A 384 -16.45 9.70 -16.43
CA THR A 384 -17.16 10.85 -17.02
C THR A 384 -18.67 10.76 -16.84
N SER A 385 -19.18 9.58 -16.49
CA SER A 385 -20.60 9.34 -16.24
C SER A 385 -20.81 8.17 -15.29
N GLN A 386 -21.91 8.19 -14.55
CA GLN A 386 -22.32 7.08 -13.70
C GLN A 386 -23.82 6.85 -13.86
N SER A 387 -24.20 5.58 -14.07
CA SER A 387 -25.57 5.19 -14.37
C SER A 387 -26.13 4.27 -13.30
N PHE A 388 -27.42 4.44 -13.00
CA PHE A 388 -28.14 3.62 -12.02
C PHE A 388 -29.43 3.10 -12.66
N PRO A 389 -29.63 1.77 -12.72
CA PRO A 389 -30.92 1.21 -13.10
C PRO A 389 -32.01 1.54 -12.06
N ALA A 390 -33.28 1.46 -12.49
CA ALA A 390 -34.43 1.66 -11.61
C ALA A 390 -34.32 0.77 -10.35
N GLY A 391 -34.46 1.38 -9.17
CA GLY A 391 -34.34 0.75 -7.87
C GLY A 391 -32.92 0.65 -7.29
N SER A 392 -31.87 1.10 -8.00
CA SER A 392 -30.48 0.91 -7.54
C SER A 392 -29.81 2.16 -6.95
N LEU A 393 -30.44 3.33 -7.03
CA LEU A 393 -29.92 4.56 -6.41
C LEU A 393 -30.76 4.89 -5.18
N SER A 394 -30.10 5.03 -4.02
CA SER A 394 -30.69 5.52 -2.78
C SER A 394 -29.59 6.17 -1.93
N VAL A 395 -29.61 7.49 -1.81
CA VAL A 395 -28.59 8.29 -1.12
C VAL A 395 -29.29 9.21 -0.13
N SER A 396 -28.86 9.20 1.13
CA SER A 396 -29.37 10.15 2.12
C SER A 396 -28.49 11.39 2.20
N ALA A 397 -29.03 12.51 2.67
CA ALA A 397 -28.23 13.72 2.81
C ALA A 397 -27.13 13.58 3.88
N ALA A 398 -27.25 12.60 4.78
CA ALA A 398 -26.20 12.26 5.74
C ALA A 398 -24.95 11.65 5.07
N THR A 399 -25.11 10.95 3.94
CA THR A 399 -23.97 10.47 3.13
C THR A 399 -23.37 11.56 2.24
N SER A 400 -24.13 12.65 1.99
CA SER A 400 -23.80 13.83 1.18
C SER A 400 -23.50 13.55 -0.29
N THR A 401 -22.63 12.60 -0.64
CA THR A 401 -22.22 12.34 -2.03
C THR A 401 -23.18 11.43 -2.77
N VAL A 402 -23.63 11.85 -3.96
CA VAL A 402 -24.43 11.03 -4.89
C VAL A 402 -23.53 10.36 -5.93
N VAL A 403 -22.71 11.14 -6.62
CA VAL A 403 -21.69 10.65 -7.57
C VAL A 403 -20.47 11.58 -7.59
N ASP A 404 -19.30 11.00 -7.85
CA ASP A 404 -18.06 11.71 -8.16
C ASP A 404 -17.67 11.42 -9.61
N LEU A 405 -17.68 12.45 -10.44
CA LEU A 405 -17.36 12.38 -11.86
C LEU A 405 -16.19 13.30 -12.18
N LYS A 406 -15.53 13.03 -13.30
CA LYS A 406 -14.50 13.91 -13.83
C LYS A 406 -15.07 15.31 -14.05
N GLY A 407 -14.62 16.28 -13.25
CA GLY A 407 -15.04 17.68 -13.30
C GLY A 407 -16.37 18.01 -12.61
N LEU A 408 -17.05 17.03 -12.01
CA LEU A 408 -18.34 17.27 -11.33
C LEU A 408 -18.50 16.39 -10.09
N HIS A 409 -18.83 17.02 -8.97
CA HIS A 409 -19.29 16.37 -7.76
C HIS A 409 -20.78 16.62 -7.57
N VAL A 410 -21.59 15.56 -7.42
CA VAL A 410 -23.03 15.71 -7.16
C VAL A 410 -23.29 15.33 -5.71
N GLN A 411 -23.88 16.25 -4.95
CA GLN A 411 -24.19 16.05 -3.54
C GLN A 411 -25.64 16.38 -3.19
N LEU A 412 -26.19 15.63 -2.24
CA LEU A 412 -27.42 15.94 -1.55
C LEU A 412 -27.08 16.61 -0.21
N GLN A 413 -27.38 17.91 -0.10
CA GLN A 413 -27.13 18.70 1.09
C GLN A 413 -28.14 18.36 2.21
N GLY A 414 -27.76 18.60 3.46
CA GLY A 414 -28.55 18.24 4.66
C GLY A 414 -29.96 18.83 4.73
N ASP A 415 -30.23 19.89 3.98
CA ASP A 415 -31.53 20.53 3.82
C ASP A 415 -32.38 19.94 2.66
N GLY A 416 -31.86 18.93 1.98
CA GLY A 416 -32.49 18.28 0.83
C GLY A 416 -32.09 18.87 -0.51
N ASN A 417 -31.23 19.88 -0.57
CA ASN A 417 -30.85 20.47 -1.84
C ASN A 417 -29.85 19.57 -2.59
N LEU A 418 -30.26 19.06 -3.75
CA LEU A 418 -29.37 18.33 -4.66
C LEU A 418 -28.58 19.33 -5.52
N VAL A 419 -27.25 19.23 -5.53
CA VAL A 419 -26.35 20.21 -6.15
C VAL A 419 -25.28 19.50 -6.98
N GLY A 420 -25.04 19.99 -8.20
CA GLY A 420 -23.86 19.67 -9.00
C GLY A 420 -22.81 20.77 -8.84
N LEU A 421 -21.63 20.38 -8.38
CA LEU A 421 -20.50 21.23 -8.07
C LEU A 421 -19.35 20.96 -9.04
N ASP A 422 -18.86 22.00 -9.71
CA ASP A 422 -17.67 21.93 -10.54
C ASP A 422 -16.42 21.75 -9.68
N THR A 423 -15.69 20.68 -9.98
CA THR A 423 -14.45 20.31 -9.28
C THR A 423 -13.19 20.70 -10.05
N THR A 424 -13.32 21.32 -11.23
CA THR A 424 -12.19 21.74 -12.09
C THR A 424 -11.59 23.09 -11.69
N GLY A 425 -12.31 23.90 -10.91
CA GLY A 425 -11.88 25.22 -10.50
C GLY A 425 -10.56 25.24 -9.70
N THR A 426 -9.70 26.21 -10.00
CA THR A 426 -8.44 26.49 -9.29
C THR A 426 -8.62 27.29 -8.00
N ASN A 427 -9.86 27.63 -7.64
CA ASN A 427 -10.15 28.43 -6.46
C ASN A 427 -9.89 27.58 -5.21
N GLN A 428 -9.08 28.12 -4.30
CA GLN A 428 -8.64 27.52 -3.05
C GLN A 428 -9.82 26.97 -2.21
N GLY A 429 -10.23 25.74 -2.48
CA GLY A 429 -11.25 25.01 -1.71
C GLY A 429 -12.71 25.37 -1.98
N GLY A 430 -13.04 26.04 -3.09
CA GLY A 430 -14.43 26.39 -3.42
C GLY A 430 -14.89 25.72 -4.72
N SER A 431 -15.80 24.75 -4.63
CA SER A 431 -16.51 24.20 -5.80
C SER A 431 -17.58 25.18 -6.28
N GLU A 432 -17.67 25.41 -7.59
CA GLU A 432 -18.67 26.29 -8.19
C GLU A 432 -19.98 25.52 -8.42
N VAL A 433 -21.12 26.06 -7.99
CA VAL A 433 -22.42 25.44 -8.27
C VAL A 433 -22.74 25.57 -9.76
N LYS A 434 -22.77 24.44 -10.48
CA LYS A 434 -23.24 24.39 -11.88
C LYS A 434 -24.75 24.30 -11.95
N TRP A 435 -25.36 23.55 -11.04
CA TRP A 435 -26.80 23.49 -10.90
C TRP A 435 -27.19 23.11 -9.47
N ALA A 436 -28.39 23.52 -9.08
CA ALA A 436 -29.00 23.11 -7.83
C ALA A 436 -30.49 22.88 -8.05
N SER A 437 -31.06 21.91 -7.34
CA SER A 437 -32.50 21.68 -7.36
C SER A 437 -33.28 22.87 -6.81
N GLY A 438 -32.67 23.64 -5.89
CA GLY A 438 -33.33 24.75 -5.18
C GLY A 438 -34.50 24.29 -4.33
N ARG A 439 -34.52 23.01 -3.92
CA ARG A 439 -35.58 22.39 -3.13
C ARG A 439 -35.06 22.04 -1.76
N TYR A 440 -35.89 22.29 -0.75
CA TYR A 440 -35.54 22.18 0.66
C TYR A 440 -36.69 21.54 1.45
N SER A 441 -36.38 20.84 2.54
CA SER A 441 -37.40 20.39 3.49
C SER A 441 -36.89 20.43 4.93
N ASP A 442 -37.72 20.97 5.83
CA ASP A 442 -37.50 20.86 7.28
C ASP A 442 -37.62 19.41 7.78
N GLY A 443 -38.18 18.52 6.95
CA GLY A 443 -38.31 17.09 7.22
C GLY A 443 -37.02 16.28 7.04
N CYS A 444 -35.89 16.90 6.66
CA CYS A 444 -34.61 16.19 6.49
C CYS A 444 -33.96 15.79 7.83
N GLY A 445 -34.38 16.37 8.95
CA GLY A 445 -33.74 16.17 10.25
C GLY A 445 -32.44 16.97 10.39
N THR A 446 -31.87 16.97 11.59
CA THR A 446 -30.70 17.80 11.94
C THR A 446 -29.41 17.35 11.28
N ASP A 447 -29.32 16.08 10.89
CA ASP A 447 -28.18 15.46 10.20
C ASP A 447 -28.47 15.17 8.72
N GLY A 448 -29.65 15.59 8.22
CA GLY A 448 -30.08 15.33 6.84
C GLY A 448 -30.53 13.89 6.56
N SER A 449 -30.46 12.97 7.53
CA SER A 449 -30.75 11.54 7.32
C SER A 449 -32.18 11.26 6.85
N GLY A 450 -33.12 12.17 7.12
CA GLY A 450 -34.50 12.07 6.66
C GLY A 450 -34.67 12.34 5.17
N CYS A 451 -33.75 13.05 4.53
CA CYS A 451 -33.83 13.34 3.10
C CYS A 451 -33.09 12.31 2.28
N VAL A 452 -33.82 11.64 1.39
CA VAL A 452 -33.32 10.53 0.56
C VAL A 452 -33.62 10.81 -0.91
N LEU A 453 -32.56 10.92 -1.72
CA LEU A 453 -32.64 10.88 -3.17
C LEU A 453 -32.66 9.42 -3.61
N ALA A 454 -33.66 9.04 -4.40
CA ALA A 454 -33.76 7.69 -4.96
C ALA A 454 -34.11 7.73 -6.44
N PHE A 455 -33.58 6.76 -7.19
CA PHE A 455 -34.15 6.34 -8.48
C PHE A 455 -34.94 5.07 -8.23
N ASP A 456 -36.25 5.23 -8.01
CA ASP A 456 -37.06 4.14 -7.48
C ASP A 456 -37.34 3.02 -8.50
N GLU A 457 -37.98 1.93 -8.05
CA GLU A 457 -38.34 0.80 -8.93
C GLU A 457 -39.33 1.19 -10.04
N ALA A 458 -40.07 2.30 -9.88
CA ALA A 458 -40.97 2.82 -10.89
C ALA A 458 -40.24 3.64 -11.96
N GLY A 459 -38.94 3.93 -11.75
CA GLY A 459 -38.12 4.69 -12.67
C GLY A 459 -38.24 6.20 -12.48
N GLU A 460 -38.62 6.65 -11.28
CA GLU A 460 -38.67 8.08 -10.97
C GLU A 460 -37.45 8.46 -10.13
N LEU A 461 -36.66 9.43 -10.62
CA LEU A 461 -35.68 10.11 -9.78
C LEU A 461 -36.43 11.10 -8.88
N LYS A 462 -36.39 10.90 -7.57
CA LYS A 462 -37.11 11.74 -6.60
C LYS A 462 -36.39 11.87 -5.26
N LEU A 463 -36.67 12.96 -4.59
CA LEU A 463 -36.25 13.24 -3.22
C LEU A 463 -37.46 13.17 -2.29
N THR A 464 -37.35 12.39 -1.23
CA THR A 464 -38.35 12.32 -0.15
C THR A 464 -37.73 12.73 1.18
N ASP A 465 -38.51 13.38 2.04
CA ASP A 465 -38.08 13.71 3.41
C ASP A 465 -38.52 12.64 4.44
N GLY A 466 -38.15 12.84 5.71
CA GLY A 466 -38.37 11.87 6.79
C GLY A 466 -39.85 11.68 7.16
N THR A 467 -40.75 12.49 6.60
CA THR A 467 -42.20 12.32 6.73
C THR A 467 -42.81 11.48 5.60
N GLY A 468 -41.99 11.08 4.62
CA GLY A 468 -42.42 10.42 3.39
C GLY A 468 -42.97 11.37 2.33
N LYS A 469 -42.86 12.69 2.54
CA LYS A 469 -43.28 13.70 1.57
C LYS A 469 -42.24 13.80 0.45
N THR A 470 -42.70 13.74 -0.80
CA THR A 470 -41.86 14.06 -1.96
C THR A 470 -41.55 15.55 -1.95
N VAL A 471 -40.27 15.88 -1.81
CA VAL A 471 -39.74 17.24 -1.86
C VAL A 471 -39.62 17.69 -3.32
N TRP A 472 -39.18 16.78 -4.20
CA TRP A 472 -39.15 16.98 -5.65
C TRP A 472 -39.03 15.64 -6.39
N GLY A 473 -39.40 15.61 -7.67
CA GLY A 473 -39.22 14.44 -8.52
C GLY A 473 -39.22 14.79 -10.01
N SER A 474 -38.60 13.92 -10.79
CA SER A 474 -38.54 14.02 -12.26
C SER A 474 -39.89 13.78 -12.94
N GLY A 475 -40.85 13.13 -12.25
CA GLY A 475 -42.15 12.79 -12.82
C GLY A 475 -42.10 11.76 -13.97
N THR A 476 -41.03 10.97 -14.02
CA THR A 476 -40.75 10.02 -15.11
C THR A 476 -40.97 8.57 -14.71
N LYS A 477 -40.92 7.68 -15.72
CA LYS A 477 -40.90 6.21 -15.56
C LYS A 477 -39.73 5.63 -16.35
N GLY A 478 -38.53 6.07 -16.02
CA GLY A 478 -37.29 5.66 -16.67
C GLY A 478 -36.88 4.22 -16.37
N LYS A 479 -35.82 3.78 -17.03
CA LYS A 479 -35.11 2.53 -16.74
C LYS A 479 -33.71 2.75 -16.22
N GLU A 480 -33.16 3.93 -16.47
CA GLU A 480 -31.83 4.34 -16.07
C GLU A 480 -31.84 5.83 -15.75
N VAL A 481 -31.14 6.22 -14.68
CA VAL A 481 -30.69 7.59 -14.49
C VAL A 481 -29.18 7.64 -14.69
N VAL A 482 -28.73 8.63 -15.47
CA VAL A 482 -27.31 8.86 -15.78
C VAL A 482 -26.93 10.22 -15.24
N PHE A 483 -25.90 10.26 -14.42
CA PHE A 483 -25.19 11.49 -14.06
C PHE A 483 -24.02 11.65 -15.03
N LEU A 484 -23.85 12.86 -15.56
CA LEU A 484 -22.85 13.20 -16.56
C LEU A 484 -21.94 14.30 -16.01
N GLY A 485 -20.63 14.22 -16.29
CA GLY A 485 -19.64 15.24 -15.93
C GLY A 485 -19.71 16.51 -16.79
N GLU A 486 -20.69 16.60 -17.69
CA GLU A 486 -20.99 17.74 -18.56
C GLU A 486 -22.50 17.88 -18.74
N GLU A 487 -22.95 18.99 -19.31
CA GLU A 487 -24.37 19.19 -19.60
C GLU A 487 -24.87 18.26 -20.71
N PRO A 488 -26.07 17.67 -20.57
CA PRO A 488 -26.99 17.75 -19.41
C PRO A 488 -26.47 16.95 -18.20
N TRP A 489 -26.45 17.56 -17.01
CA TRP A 489 -25.81 16.98 -15.82
C TRP A 489 -26.47 15.71 -15.28
N VAL A 490 -27.78 15.58 -15.49
CA VAL A 490 -28.57 14.40 -15.12
C VAL A 490 -29.54 14.09 -16.25
N VAL A 491 -29.67 12.81 -16.60
CA VAL A 491 -30.59 12.33 -17.64
C VAL A 491 -31.33 11.10 -17.12
N VAL A 492 -32.65 11.11 -17.16
CA VAL A 492 -33.45 9.89 -17.00
C VAL A 492 -33.80 9.35 -18.38
N LYS A 493 -33.44 8.10 -18.63
CA LYS A 493 -33.66 7.43 -19.92
C LYS A 493 -34.79 6.41 -19.87
N GLY A 494 -35.51 6.29 -20.97
CA GLY A 494 -36.53 5.29 -21.22
C GLY A 494 -35.95 3.92 -21.59
N ALA A 495 -36.83 2.95 -21.80
CA ALA A 495 -36.44 1.58 -22.18
C ALA A 495 -35.80 1.49 -23.57
N ASP A 496 -36.07 2.47 -24.43
CA ASP A 496 -35.48 2.63 -25.76
C ASP A 496 -34.16 3.44 -25.74
N GLY A 497 -33.71 3.86 -24.55
CA GLY A 497 -32.57 4.74 -24.37
C GLY A 497 -32.85 6.22 -24.63
N GLY A 498 -34.10 6.58 -24.99
CA GLY A 498 -34.50 7.97 -25.22
C GLY A 498 -34.53 8.78 -23.92
N GLU A 499 -34.18 10.06 -24.00
CA GLU A 499 -34.21 10.96 -22.86
C GLU A 499 -35.66 11.31 -22.50
N LEU A 500 -36.05 11.00 -21.25
CA LEU A 500 -37.39 11.33 -20.72
C LEU A 500 -37.38 12.63 -19.93
N TRP A 501 -36.23 12.95 -19.33
CA TRP A 501 -36.07 14.10 -18.46
C TRP A 501 -34.59 14.41 -18.24
N THR A 502 -34.25 15.69 -18.14
CA THR A 502 -32.87 16.14 -17.97
C THR A 502 -32.75 17.30 -16.99
N VAL A 503 -31.53 17.52 -16.49
CA VAL A 503 -31.10 18.74 -15.80
C VAL A 503 -30.03 19.43 -16.66
N GLY A 504 -30.31 20.64 -17.16
CA GLY A 504 -29.36 21.48 -17.92
C GLY A 504 -29.83 22.94 -17.98
N GLU A 505 -28.86 23.88 -18.01
CA GLU A 505 -28.90 25.35 -17.79
C GLU A 505 -29.90 25.89 -16.74
N LEU A 506 -29.39 26.73 -15.82
CA LEU A 506 -30.19 27.57 -14.91
C LEU A 506 -31.25 28.36 -15.70
N ALA A 507 -32.53 28.14 -15.40
CA ALA A 507 -33.61 29.06 -15.79
C ALA A 507 -33.61 30.30 -14.90
#